data_AF-A0A7Y1SS00-F1
#
_entry.id   AF-A0A7Y1SS00-F1
#
_cell.length_a   1.000
_cell.length_b   1.000
_cell.length_c   1.000
_cell.angle_alpha   90.00
_cell.angle_beta   90.00
_cell.angle_gamma   90.00
#
_symmetry.space_group_name_H-M   'P 1'
#
loop_
_entity.id
_entity.type
_entity.pdbx_description
1 polymer ?
#
loop_
_entity_poly.entity_id
_entity_poly.type
_entity_poly.pdbx_seq_one_letter_code
_entity_poly.pdbx_strand_id
1 'polypeptide(L)'
;MIFRRIKAHIAKEDWFAVFIDFIIVVFGVFMGFQVNNWNDARVVDRKSAVVSERLKSDLQIEAWNYKYTVEYYEDVQSSGYRALNALTGKAELSDEALLINAYRATQYLVNARSRLTFDELLSTGAIDLLRDENLRQTAHWIYNAPVFDQITFERDNQKYRSLFRMLVPLDIQDKLLEKCGDREVAVGNFENIVNSLDYPCETGIAPEFVKETARILRSDPSMIPLLRLRMADVKSSLANLTVYNRVAVDDLLTIEKATQ
;
A
#
# COMPACT_ATOMS: atom_id res chain seq x y z
N MET A 1 -17.40 22.33 -85.27
CA MET A 1 -18.61 22.69 -84.51
C MET A 1 -19.05 21.56 -83.57
N ILE A 2 -18.24 21.24 -82.56
CA ILE A 2 -18.60 20.24 -81.51
C ILE A 2 -18.44 20.82 -80.09
N PHE A 3 -17.50 21.77 -79.93
CA PHE A 3 -17.31 22.55 -78.70
C PHE A 3 -18.44 23.52 -78.35
N ARG A 4 -19.32 23.88 -79.29
CA ARG A 4 -20.45 24.81 -79.02
C ARG A 4 -21.69 24.10 -78.45
N ARG A 5 -21.78 22.77 -78.53
CA ARG A 5 -22.92 22.00 -78.00
C ARG A 5 -22.70 21.49 -76.58
N ILE A 6 -21.44 21.22 -76.18
CA ILE A 6 -21.10 20.87 -74.79
C ILE A 6 -21.35 22.07 -73.86
N LYS A 7 -20.99 23.29 -74.31
CA LYS A 7 -21.23 24.54 -73.56
C LYS A 7 -22.72 24.89 -73.41
N ALA A 8 -23.59 24.35 -74.28
CA ALA A 8 -25.04 24.60 -74.22
C ALA A 8 -25.77 23.61 -73.31
N HIS A 9 -25.21 22.41 -73.06
CA HIS A 9 -25.74 21.47 -72.07
C HIS A 9 -25.29 21.79 -70.63
N ILE A 10 -24.09 22.36 -70.45
CA ILE A 10 -23.62 22.83 -69.13
C ILE A 10 -24.35 24.10 -68.67
N ALA A 11 -24.91 24.88 -69.61
CA ALA A 11 -25.57 26.17 -69.33
C ALA A 11 -27.06 26.05 -68.96
N LYS A 12 -27.59 24.83 -68.81
CA LYS A 12 -29.00 24.59 -68.50
C LYS A 12 -29.22 23.45 -67.50
N GLU A 13 -28.23 23.20 -66.67
CA GLU A 13 -28.33 22.27 -65.54
C GLU A 13 -28.18 23.07 -64.26
N ASP A 14 -28.98 22.70 -63.27
CA ASP A 14 -29.03 23.30 -61.94
C ASP A 14 -27.71 23.04 -61.17
N TRP A 15 -26.59 23.62 -61.64
CA TRP A 15 -25.30 23.57 -60.94
C TRP A 15 -25.40 24.08 -59.51
N PHE A 16 -26.35 24.99 -59.26
CA PHE A 16 -26.72 25.42 -57.92
C PHE A 16 -27.36 24.28 -57.11
N ALA A 17 -28.26 23.47 -57.70
CA ALA A 17 -28.82 22.29 -57.03
C ALA A 17 -27.74 21.24 -56.74
N VAL A 18 -26.85 20.95 -57.71
CA VAL A 18 -25.72 20.03 -57.50
C VAL A 18 -24.78 20.51 -56.39
N PHE A 19 -24.53 21.82 -56.30
CA PHE A 19 -23.75 22.42 -55.22
C PHE A 19 -24.43 22.30 -53.85
N ILE A 20 -25.74 22.54 -53.78
CA ILE A 20 -26.53 22.36 -52.56
C ILE A 20 -26.54 20.88 -52.14
N ASP A 21 -26.73 19.95 -53.07
CA ASP A 21 -26.67 18.50 -52.81
C ASP A 21 -25.29 18.08 -52.28
N PHE A 22 -24.21 18.62 -52.86
CA PHE A 22 -22.84 18.37 -52.38
C PHE A 22 -22.64 18.90 -50.95
N ILE A 23 -23.10 20.12 -50.65
CA ILE A 23 -23.04 20.69 -49.29
C ILE A 23 -23.80 19.81 -48.30
N ILE A 24 -25.02 19.37 -48.64
CA ILE A 24 -25.83 18.51 -47.76
C ILE A 24 -25.12 17.20 -47.47
N VAL A 25 -24.50 16.56 -48.48
CA VAL A 25 -23.73 15.32 -48.28
C VAL A 25 -22.50 15.56 -47.39
N VAL A 26 -21.73 16.62 -47.65
CA VAL A 26 -20.56 16.96 -46.83
C VAL A 26 -20.95 17.29 -45.38
N PHE A 27 -22.01 18.06 -45.18
CA PHE A 27 -22.55 18.32 -43.83
C PHE A 27 -23.07 17.04 -43.17
N GLY A 28 -23.70 16.14 -43.92
CA GLY A 28 -24.14 14.84 -43.41
C GLY A 28 -22.98 13.99 -42.92
N VAL A 29 -21.90 13.88 -43.70
CA VAL A 29 -20.67 13.16 -43.29
C VAL A 29 -19.98 13.85 -42.11
N PHE A 30 -19.89 15.18 -42.14
CA PHE A 30 -19.31 15.96 -41.04
C PHE A 30 -20.08 15.76 -39.73
N MET A 31 -21.40 15.87 -39.75
CA MET A 31 -22.25 15.63 -38.58
C MET A 31 -22.16 14.18 -38.10
N GLY A 32 -22.11 13.20 -39.01
CA GLY A 32 -21.88 11.81 -38.66
C GLY A 32 -20.54 11.58 -37.95
N PHE A 33 -19.47 12.21 -38.44
CA PHE A 33 -18.16 12.17 -37.80
C PHE A 33 -18.17 12.83 -36.41
N GLN A 34 -18.82 13.99 -36.27
CA GLN A 34 -18.94 14.69 -34.99
C GLN A 34 -19.73 13.89 -33.95
N VAL A 35 -20.83 13.24 -34.36
CA VAL A 35 -21.63 12.37 -33.47
C VAL A 35 -20.81 11.15 -33.04
N ASN A 36 -20.07 10.53 -33.96
CA ASN A 36 -19.17 9.41 -33.62
C ASN A 36 -18.08 9.84 -32.63
N ASN A 37 -17.40 10.97 -32.88
CA ASN A 37 -16.38 11.49 -31.97
C ASN A 37 -16.96 11.83 -30.59
N TRP A 38 -18.16 12.40 -30.52
CA TRP A 38 -18.83 12.68 -29.25
C TRP A 38 -19.19 11.40 -28.50
N ASN A 39 -19.69 10.39 -29.20
CA ASN A 39 -19.98 9.09 -28.61
C ASN A 39 -18.70 8.41 -28.08
N ASP A 40 -17.61 8.43 -28.85
CA ASP A 40 -16.33 7.87 -28.46
C ASP A 40 -15.75 8.59 -27.23
N ALA A 41 -15.78 9.93 -27.22
CA ALA A 41 -15.37 10.73 -26.07
C ALA A 41 -16.20 10.39 -24.82
N ARG A 42 -17.52 10.26 -24.95
CA ARG A 42 -18.40 9.88 -23.84
C ARG A 42 -18.10 8.47 -23.30
N VAL A 43 -17.80 7.51 -24.18
CA VAL A 43 -17.42 6.15 -23.78
C VAL A 43 -16.08 6.16 -23.03
N VAL A 44 -15.10 6.93 -23.52
CA VAL A 44 -13.80 7.12 -22.86
C VAL A 44 -13.98 7.77 -21.48
N ASP A 45 -14.80 8.82 -21.37
CA ASP A 45 -15.09 9.50 -20.10
C ASP A 45 -15.69 8.54 -19.07
N ARG A 46 -16.65 7.71 -19.49
CA ARG A 46 -17.27 6.72 -18.61
C ARG A 46 -16.26 5.68 -18.13
N LYS A 47 -15.38 5.19 -19.01
CA LYS A 47 -14.32 4.25 -18.65
C LYS A 47 -13.33 4.87 -17.67
N SER A 48 -12.90 6.11 -17.93
CA SER A 48 -12.01 6.88 -17.05
C SER A 48 -12.57 7.03 -15.64
N ALA A 49 -13.86 7.36 -15.51
CA ALA A 49 -14.52 7.50 -14.21
C ALA A 49 -14.55 6.17 -13.42
N VAL A 50 -14.94 5.06 -14.07
CA VAL A 50 -15.00 3.74 -13.42
C VAL A 50 -13.62 3.28 -12.96
N VAL A 51 -12.61 3.44 -13.80
CA VAL A 51 -11.23 3.06 -13.47
C VAL A 51 -10.67 3.92 -12.34
N SER A 52 -10.92 5.23 -12.37
CA SER A 52 -10.47 6.15 -11.31
C SER A 52 -11.09 5.76 -9.96
N GLU A 53 -12.37 5.40 -9.94
CA GLU A 53 -13.05 4.98 -8.71
C GLU A 53 -12.47 3.67 -8.15
N ARG A 54 -12.23 2.67 -9.01
CA ARG A 54 -11.58 1.42 -8.61
C ARG A 54 -10.18 1.67 -8.04
N LEU A 55 -9.40 2.54 -8.67
CA LEU A 55 -8.05 2.89 -8.20
C LEU A 55 -8.09 3.65 -6.87
N LYS A 56 -9.06 4.54 -6.67
CA LYS A 56 -9.26 5.21 -5.37
C LYS A 56 -9.58 4.21 -4.27
N SER A 57 -10.47 3.25 -4.54
CA SER A 57 -10.80 2.19 -3.58
C SER A 57 -9.58 1.34 -3.21
N ASP A 58 -8.76 0.97 -4.20
CA ASP A 58 -7.49 0.30 -3.96
C ASP A 58 -6.54 1.14 -3.07
N LEU A 59 -6.42 2.45 -3.36
CA LEU A 59 -5.58 3.35 -2.58
C LEU A 59 -6.08 3.62 -1.16
N GLN A 60 -7.39 3.52 -0.90
CA GLN A 60 -7.90 3.61 0.47
C GLN A 60 -7.43 2.43 1.33
N ILE A 61 -7.44 1.22 0.75
CA ILE A 61 -6.89 0.03 1.41
C ILE A 61 -5.39 0.22 1.64
N GLU A 62 -4.68 0.78 0.67
CA GLU A 62 -3.26 1.10 0.83
C GLU A 62 -3.01 2.15 1.92
N ALA A 63 -3.88 3.16 2.07
CA ALA A 63 -3.81 4.15 3.14
C ALA A 63 -3.90 3.49 4.52
N TRP A 64 -4.87 2.58 4.68
CA TRP A 64 -5.00 1.80 5.90
C TRP A 64 -3.79 0.88 6.13
N ASN A 65 -3.35 0.13 5.12
CA ASN A 65 -2.16 -0.74 5.19
C ASN A 65 -0.91 0.04 5.61
N TYR A 66 -0.73 1.24 5.04
CA TYR A 66 0.40 2.11 5.35
C TYR A 66 0.38 2.53 6.81
N LYS A 67 -0.75 3.04 7.28
CA LYS A 67 -0.92 3.49 8.66
C LYS A 67 -0.75 2.33 9.64
N TYR A 68 -1.30 1.17 9.33
CA TYR A 68 -1.12 -0.03 10.14
C TYR A 68 0.35 -0.44 10.23
N THR A 69 1.09 -0.39 9.11
CA THR A 69 2.53 -0.69 9.11
C THR A 69 3.30 0.25 10.03
N VAL A 70 2.99 1.56 10.03
CA VAL A 70 3.65 2.51 10.93
C VAL A 70 3.37 2.17 12.40
N GLU A 71 2.09 2.09 12.79
CA GLU A 71 1.66 1.80 14.16
C GLU A 71 2.26 0.47 14.67
N TYR A 72 2.25 -0.56 13.82
CA TYR A 72 2.80 -1.86 14.15
C TYR A 72 4.32 -1.81 14.41
N TYR A 73 5.08 -1.09 13.58
CA TYR A 73 6.52 -0.98 13.78
C TYR A 73 6.88 -0.07 14.97
N GLU A 74 6.02 0.88 15.34
CA GLU A 74 6.14 1.64 16.59
C GLU A 74 5.95 0.72 17.81
N ASP A 75 4.97 -0.18 17.80
CA ASP A 75 4.78 -1.20 18.85
C ASP A 75 5.99 -2.15 18.97
N VAL A 76 6.52 -2.63 17.84
CA VAL A 76 7.72 -3.47 17.77
C VAL A 76 8.93 -2.71 18.35
N GLN A 77 9.10 -1.45 17.98
CA GLN A 77 10.20 -0.61 18.46
C GLN A 77 10.11 -0.38 19.97
N SER A 78 8.92 -0.02 20.46
CA SER A 78 8.65 0.21 21.87
C SER A 78 8.97 -1.03 22.71
N SER A 79 8.46 -2.19 22.27
CA SER A 79 8.74 -3.49 22.90
C SER A 79 10.23 -3.83 22.89
N GLY A 80 10.90 -3.65 21.76
CA GLY A 80 12.33 -3.94 21.65
C GLY A 80 13.21 -3.03 22.50
N TYR A 81 12.88 -1.75 22.66
CA TYR A 81 13.58 -0.87 23.59
C TYR A 81 13.35 -1.25 25.05
N ARG A 82 12.14 -1.64 25.45
CA ARG A 82 11.87 -2.15 26.81
C ARG A 82 12.67 -3.42 27.11
N ALA A 83 12.67 -4.38 26.18
CA ALA A 83 13.50 -5.59 26.30
C ALA A 83 14.99 -5.25 26.37
N LEU A 84 15.49 -4.37 25.50
CA LEU A 84 16.90 -3.97 25.48
C LEU A 84 17.32 -3.26 26.78
N ASN A 85 16.48 -2.37 27.30
CA ASN A 85 16.75 -1.68 28.56
C ASN A 85 16.80 -2.66 29.73
N ALA A 86 15.92 -3.66 29.77
CA ALA A 86 15.96 -4.72 30.77
C ALA A 86 17.21 -5.61 30.65
N LEU A 87 17.56 -6.05 29.44
CA LEU A 87 18.75 -6.87 29.20
C LEU A 87 20.06 -6.13 29.51
N THR A 88 20.07 -4.79 29.39
CA THR A 88 21.25 -3.96 29.68
C THR A 88 21.26 -3.37 31.09
N GLY A 89 20.28 -3.71 31.94
CA GLY A 89 20.19 -3.22 33.33
C GLY A 89 19.82 -1.74 33.46
N LYS A 90 19.29 -1.11 32.41
CA LYS A 90 18.84 0.30 32.43
C LYS A 90 17.44 0.48 33.03
N ALA A 91 16.62 -0.57 33.01
CA ALA A 91 15.29 -0.59 33.59
C ALA A 91 14.99 -1.99 34.12
N GLU A 92 14.14 -2.09 35.13
CA GLU A 92 13.68 -3.38 35.63
C GLU A 92 12.39 -3.80 34.93
N LEU A 93 12.33 -5.08 34.54
CA LEU A 93 11.12 -5.75 34.05
C LEU A 93 10.99 -7.08 34.78
N SER A 94 9.76 -7.52 35.02
CA SER A 94 9.51 -8.90 35.40
C SER A 94 10.02 -9.85 34.33
N ASP A 95 10.31 -11.10 34.70
CA ASP A 95 10.75 -12.12 33.75
C ASP A 95 9.71 -12.35 32.63
N GLU A 96 8.42 -12.28 32.97
CA GLU A 96 7.33 -12.39 32.01
C GLU A 96 7.28 -11.18 31.06
N ALA A 97 7.39 -9.96 31.61
CA ALA A 97 7.40 -8.76 30.78
C ALA A 97 8.63 -8.74 29.85
N LEU A 98 9.80 -9.17 30.32
CA LEU A 98 10.98 -9.33 29.47
C LEU A 98 10.71 -10.30 28.33
N LEU A 99 10.12 -11.47 28.62
CA LEU A 99 9.81 -12.49 27.63
C LEU A 99 8.81 -11.99 26.58
N ILE A 100 7.72 -11.33 26.99
CA ILE A 100 6.73 -10.73 26.08
C ILE A 100 7.37 -9.68 25.19
N ASN A 101 8.15 -8.76 25.76
CA ASN A 101 8.77 -7.66 25.00
C ASN A 101 9.85 -8.17 24.04
N ALA A 102 10.65 -9.17 24.45
CA ALA A 102 11.62 -9.84 23.58
C ALA A 102 10.91 -10.54 22.41
N TYR A 103 9.81 -11.23 22.67
CA TYR A 103 8.99 -11.87 21.65
C TYR A 103 8.39 -10.85 20.67
N ARG A 104 7.77 -9.77 21.16
CA ARG A 104 7.18 -8.72 20.32
C ARG A 104 8.22 -8.01 19.45
N ALA A 105 9.45 -7.85 19.95
CA ALA A 105 10.56 -7.31 19.16
C ALA A 105 10.97 -8.21 17.97
N THR A 106 10.58 -9.50 17.99
CA THR A 106 10.76 -10.40 16.85
C THR A 106 9.73 -10.20 15.75
N GLN A 107 8.60 -9.55 16.01
CA GLN A 107 7.50 -9.53 15.05
C GLN A 107 7.73 -8.58 13.88
N TYR A 108 6.98 -8.82 12.82
CA TYR A 108 6.98 -8.07 11.56
C TYR A 108 5.58 -8.14 10.96
N LEU A 109 5.21 -7.12 10.18
CA LEU A 109 3.96 -7.07 9.45
C LEU A 109 4.25 -6.97 7.96
N VAL A 110 3.59 -7.80 7.15
CA VAL A 110 3.60 -7.70 5.70
C VAL A 110 2.16 -7.67 5.22
N ASN A 111 1.74 -6.51 4.73
CA ASN A 111 0.40 -6.33 4.20
C ASN A 111 0.34 -6.75 2.73
N ALA A 112 -0.74 -7.43 2.34
CA ALA A 112 -1.05 -7.66 0.94
C ALA A 112 -1.38 -6.31 0.27
N ARG A 113 -0.70 -6.01 -0.83
CA ARG A 113 -0.87 -4.75 -1.57
C ARG A 113 -2.12 -4.81 -2.47
N SER A 114 -3.00 -3.81 -2.42
CA SER A 114 -4.20 -3.70 -3.26
C SER A 114 -3.88 -3.15 -4.66
N ARG A 115 -3.02 -3.84 -5.41
CA ARG A 115 -2.45 -3.34 -6.68
C ARG A 115 -3.19 -3.74 -7.96
N LEU A 116 -4.31 -4.45 -7.85
CA LEU A 116 -4.97 -5.09 -9.00
C LEU A 116 -5.34 -4.08 -10.10
N THR A 117 -5.98 -2.96 -9.74
CA THR A 117 -6.38 -1.96 -10.74
C THR A 117 -5.17 -1.29 -11.37
N PHE A 118 -4.13 -1.04 -10.59
CA PHE A 118 -2.90 -0.43 -11.10
C PHE A 118 -2.17 -1.33 -12.10
N ASP A 119 -2.08 -2.64 -11.81
CA ASP A 119 -1.46 -3.61 -12.72
C ASP A 119 -2.27 -3.79 -14.02
N GLU A 120 -3.61 -3.79 -13.93
CA GLU A 120 -4.49 -3.79 -15.10
C GLU A 120 -4.24 -2.56 -15.98
N LEU A 121 -4.10 -1.38 -15.37
CA LEU A 121 -3.86 -0.12 -16.08
C LEU A 121 -2.50 -0.09 -16.78
N LEU A 122 -1.46 -0.60 -16.13
CA LEU A 122 -0.12 -0.70 -16.71
C LEU A 122 -0.08 -1.71 -17.86
N SER A 123 -0.68 -2.89 -17.68
CA SER A 123 -0.64 -3.96 -18.68
C SER A 123 -1.43 -3.64 -19.95
N THR A 124 -2.51 -2.86 -19.84
CA THR A 124 -3.36 -2.47 -20.96
C THR A 124 -2.95 -1.14 -21.60
N GLY A 125 -2.00 -0.40 -20.99
CA GLY A 125 -1.68 0.97 -21.38
C GLY A 125 -2.80 1.98 -21.08
N ALA A 126 -3.82 1.58 -20.30
CA ALA A 126 -4.97 2.42 -19.97
C ALA A 126 -4.68 3.45 -18.86
N ILE A 127 -3.46 3.50 -18.33
CA ILE A 127 -3.05 4.50 -17.32
C ILE A 127 -3.23 5.94 -17.80
N ASP A 128 -3.11 6.17 -19.12
CA ASP A 128 -3.34 7.48 -19.75
C ASP A 128 -4.82 7.92 -19.71
N LEU A 129 -5.75 7.00 -19.46
CA LEU A 129 -7.17 7.31 -19.26
C LEU A 129 -7.43 7.99 -17.92
N LEU A 130 -6.51 7.92 -16.95
CA LEU A 130 -6.62 8.64 -15.68
C LEU A 130 -6.36 10.12 -15.92
N ARG A 131 -7.42 10.94 -15.83
CA ARG A 131 -7.31 12.40 -15.98
C ARG A 131 -6.80 13.10 -14.72
N ASP A 132 -7.04 12.49 -13.57
CA ASP A 132 -6.56 12.97 -12.29
C ASP A 132 -5.07 12.66 -12.16
N GLU A 133 -4.23 13.66 -12.44
CA GLU A 133 -2.78 13.55 -12.32
C GLU A 133 -2.37 13.18 -10.89
N ASN A 134 -3.04 13.76 -9.88
CA ASN A 134 -2.68 13.50 -8.50
C ASN A 134 -2.94 12.04 -8.12
N LEU A 135 -4.08 11.49 -8.53
CA LEU A 135 -4.41 10.08 -8.36
C LEU A 135 -3.37 9.17 -9.03
N ARG A 136 -3.00 9.50 -10.28
CA ARG A 136 -2.01 8.72 -11.04
C ARG A 136 -0.63 8.75 -10.40
N GLN A 137 -0.14 9.93 -10.01
CA GLN A 137 1.17 10.08 -9.37
C GLN A 137 1.22 9.40 -8.01
N THR A 138 0.15 9.55 -7.21
CA THR A 138 0.05 8.87 -5.90
C THR A 138 0.09 7.36 -6.07
N ALA A 139 -0.69 6.79 -7.01
CA ALA A 139 -0.67 5.37 -7.31
C ALA A 139 0.71 4.89 -7.76
N HIS A 140 1.32 5.60 -8.72
CA HIS A 140 2.65 5.27 -9.21
C HIS A 140 3.67 5.24 -8.07
N TRP A 141 3.65 6.25 -7.21
CA TRP A 141 4.57 6.34 -6.09
C TRP A 141 4.34 5.21 -5.07
N ILE A 142 3.09 5.00 -4.64
CA ILE A 142 2.75 4.02 -3.60
C ILE A 142 3.10 2.60 -4.01
N TYR A 143 2.80 2.21 -5.25
CA TYR A 143 3.04 0.84 -5.73
C TYR A 143 4.49 0.57 -6.14
N ASN A 144 5.31 1.60 -6.34
CA ASN A 144 6.74 1.47 -6.65
C ASN A 144 7.66 1.91 -5.50
N ALA A 145 7.11 2.25 -4.33
CA ALA A 145 7.89 2.68 -3.18
C ALA A 145 8.75 1.50 -2.66
N PRO A 146 10.10 1.63 -2.64
CA PRO A 146 11.00 0.53 -2.27
C PRO A 146 10.93 0.17 -0.77
N VAL A 147 10.27 0.98 0.05
CA VAL A 147 10.17 0.78 1.51
C VAL A 147 9.55 -0.56 1.86
N PHE A 148 8.56 -1.04 1.10
CA PHE A 148 7.90 -2.31 1.37
C PHE A 148 8.77 -3.52 0.97
N ASP A 149 9.56 -3.38 -0.09
CA ASP A 149 10.54 -4.40 -0.48
C ASP A 149 11.65 -4.50 0.55
N GLN A 150 12.11 -3.36 1.09
CA GLN A 150 13.10 -3.33 2.18
C GLN A 150 12.54 -3.99 3.44
N ILE A 151 11.30 -3.69 3.85
CA ILE A 151 10.64 -4.34 4.99
C ILE A 151 10.58 -5.86 4.81
N THR A 152 10.25 -6.31 3.60
CA THR A 152 10.19 -7.74 3.25
C THR A 152 11.58 -8.38 3.31
N PHE A 153 12.61 -7.69 2.80
CA PHE A 153 13.99 -8.14 2.87
C PHE A 153 14.50 -8.24 4.32
N GLU A 154 14.24 -7.23 5.15
CA GLU A 154 14.61 -7.20 6.56
C GLU A 154 13.93 -8.33 7.35
N ARG A 155 12.65 -8.62 7.05
CA ARG A 155 11.92 -9.78 7.59
C ARG A 155 12.65 -11.09 7.28
N ASP A 156 12.99 -11.32 6.01
CA ASP A 156 13.58 -12.60 5.57
C ASP A 156 15.00 -12.81 6.13
N ASN A 157 15.67 -11.74 6.53
CA ASN A 157 17.05 -11.76 7.05
C ASN A 157 17.13 -11.46 8.56
N GLN A 158 16.02 -11.55 9.29
CA GLN A 158 15.93 -11.11 10.69
C GLN A 158 16.65 -12.05 11.68
N LYS A 159 17.94 -11.82 11.90
CA LYS A 159 18.80 -12.63 12.79
C LYS A 159 18.29 -12.72 14.24
N TYR A 160 17.72 -11.65 14.77
CA TYR A 160 17.19 -11.62 16.13
C TYR A 160 16.01 -12.60 16.32
N ARG A 161 15.09 -12.68 15.35
CA ARG A 161 13.96 -13.62 15.39
C ARG A 161 14.45 -15.06 15.32
N SER A 162 15.42 -15.35 14.47
CA SER A 162 16.05 -16.67 14.41
C SER A 162 16.70 -17.05 15.74
N LEU A 163 17.47 -16.13 16.37
CA LEU A 163 18.07 -16.37 17.69
C LEU A 163 17.01 -16.65 18.75
N PHE A 164 15.98 -15.80 18.86
CA PHE A 164 14.90 -15.99 19.83
C PHE A 164 14.25 -17.37 19.67
N ARG A 165 13.94 -17.77 18.43
CA ARG A 165 13.32 -19.07 18.13
C ARG A 165 14.22 -20.28 18.38
N MET A 166 15.54 -20.09 18.36
CA MET A 166 16.50 -21.14 18.74
C MET A 166 16.64 -21.27 20.26
N LEU A 167 16.54 -20.16 21.00
CA LEU A 167 16.74 -20.14 22.45
C LEU A 167 15.48 -20.53 23.23
N VAL A 168 14.30 -20.11 22.76
CA VAL A 168 13.05 -20.26 23.51
C VAL A 168 12.38 -21.61 23.18
N PRO A 169 11.97 -22.41 24.18
CA PRO A 169 11.22 -23.66 23.95
C PRO A 169 9.95 -23.47 23.10
N LEU A 170 9.60 -24.46 22.28
CA LEU A 170 8.47 -24.37 21.33
C LEU A 170 7.12 -24.15 22.03
N ASP A 171 6.88 -24.82 23.15
CA ASP A 171 5.66 -24.68 23.95
C ASP A 171 5.49 -23.25 24.51
N ILE A 172 6.60 -22.60 24.86
CA ILE A 172 6.63 -21.19 25.28
C ILE A 172 6.38 -20.27 24.09
N GLN A 173 6.98 -20.54 22.93
CA GLN A 173 6.72 -19.79 21.70
C GLN A 173 5.24 -19.87 21.30
N ASP A 174 4.64 -21.06 21.38
CA ASP A 174 3.23 -21.29 21.07
C ASP A 174 2.32 -20.50 22.01
N LYS A 175 2.63 -20.47 23.32
CA LYS A 175 1.88 -19.66 24.30
C LYS A 175 2.02 -18.16 24.05
N LEU A 176 3.21 -17.70 23.70
CA LEU A 176 3.44 -16.29 23.34
C LEU A 176 2.67 -15.91 22.08
N LEU A 177 2.63 -16.78 21.08
CA LEU A 177 1.84 -16.59 19.86
C LEU A 177 0.34 -16.54 20.17
N GLU A 178 -0.16 -17.51 20.92
CA GLU A 178 -1.59 -17.65 21.24
C GLU A 178 -2.11 -16.49 22.09
N LYS A 179 -1.33 -16.03 23.08
CA LYS A 179 -1.80 -15.06 24.08
C LYS A 179 -1.35 -13.62 23.79
N CYS A 180 -0.12 -13.44 23.32
CA CYS A 180 0.54 -12.15 23.19
C CYS A 180 1.00 -11.81 21.76
N GLY A 181 0.57 -12.60 20.76
CA GLY A 181 0.87 -12.41 19.35
C GLY A 181 0.02 -11.33 18.67
N ASP A 182 0.07 -11.32 17.35
CA ASP A 182 -0.68 -10.37 16.54
C ASP A 182 -2.20 -10.57 16.71
N ARG A 183 -2.94 -9.47 16.77
CA ARG A 183 -4.40 -9.48 16.73
C ARG A 183 -4.88 -9.25 15.31
N GLU A 184 -5.97 -9.91 14.95
CA GLU A 184 -6.63 -9.64 13.68
C GLU A 184 -7.25 -8.23 13.70
N VAL A 185 -6.92 -7.42 12.70
CA VAL A 185 -7.48 -6.08 12.50
C VAL A 185 -8.16 -6.05 11.14
N ALA A 186 -9.46 -5.74 11.13
CA ALA A 186 -10.21 -5.61 9.89
C ALA A 186 -9.69 -4.44 9.04
N VAL A 187 -9.59 -4.67 7.74
CA VAL A 187 -9.17 -3.64 6.76
C VAL A 187 -10.10 -2.42 6.87
N GLY A 188 -9.51 -1.22 6.92
CA GLY A 188 -10.22 0.04 7.07
C GLY A 188 -10.55 0.43 8.52
N ASN A 189 -10.32 -0.45 9.51
CA ASN A 189 -10.48 -0.09 10.91
C ASN A 189 -9.20 0.59 11.43
N PHE A 190 -9.18 1.93 11.39
CA PHE A 190 -8.03 2.73 11.85
C PHE A 190 -7.92 2.86 13.38
N GLU A 191 -8.97 2.52 14.13
CA GLU A 191 -8.92 2.60 15.60
C GLU A 191 -8.19 1.37 16.18
N ASN A 192 -8.44 0.20 15.60
CA ASN A 192 -7.93 -1.08 16.12
C ASN A 192 -6.49 -1.41 15.70
N ILE A 193 -5.85 -0.58 14.85
CA ILE A 193 -4.42 -0.73 14.52
C ILE A 193 -3.50 -0.23 15.63
N VAL A 194 -3.97 0.71 16.46
CA VAL A 194 -3.20 1.33 17.54
C VAL A 194 -2.99 0.31 18.67
N ASN A 195 -1.74 0.12 19.11
CA ASN A 195 -1.37 -0.92 20.07
C ASN A 195 -1.85 -2.33 19.68
N SER A 196 -1.99 -2.60 18.37
CA SER A 196 -2.42 -3.90 17.85
C SER A 196 -1.47 -5.02 18.21
N LEU A 197 -0.19 -4.70 18.47
CA LEU A 197 0.80 -5.59 19.05
C LEU A 197 1.09 -5.23 20.51
N ASP A 198 1.20 -3.95 20.87
CA ASP A 198 1.60 -3.51 22.23
C ASP A 198 0.45 -3.39 23.24
N TYR A 199 -0.46 -4.36 23.25
CA TYR A 199 -1.58 -4.42 24.21
C TYR A 199 -1.20 -5.14 25.52
N PRO A 200 -1.90 -4.92 26.64
CA PRO A 200 -1.71 -5.68 27.88
C PRO A 200 -1.95 -7.19 27.67
N CYS A 201 -1.00 -8.03 28.08
CA CYS A 201 -1.05 -9.48 27.91
C CYS A 201 -0.50 -10.22 29.12
N GLU A 202 -1.07 -11.39 29.41
CA GLU A 202 -0.54 -12.39 30.34
C GLU A 202 -0.32 -13.71 29.59
N THR A 203 0.84 -14.34 29.78
CA THR A 203 1.22 -15.54 29.01
C THR A 203 0.53 -16.81 29.50
N GLY A 204 0.16 -16.85 30.78
CA GLY A 204 -0.33 -18.05 31.45
C GLY A 204 0.72 -19.18 31.56
N ILE A 205 2.00 -18.87 31.34
CA ILE A 205 3.11 -19.82 31.47
C ILE A 205 3.48 -19.93 32.95
N ALA A 206 3.79 -21.14 33.42
CA ALA A 206 4.15 -21.35 34.81
C ALA A 206 5.42 -20.54 35.19
N PRO A 207 5.46 -19.89 36.36
CA PRO A 207 6.53 -18.94 36.73
C PRO A 207 7.95 -19.51 36.62
N GLU A 208 8.12 -20.80 36.89
CA GLU A 208 9.40 -21.50 36.76
C GLU A 208 9.93 -21.51 35.33
N PHE A 209 9.07 -21.72 34.33
CA PHE A 209 9.44 -21.73 32.91
C PHE A 209 9.69 -20.32 32.39
N VAL A 210 8.91 -19.34 32.86
CA VAL A 210 9.14 -17.91 32.57
C VAL A 210 10.51 -17.49 33.07
N LYS A 211 10.82 -17.79 34.34
CA LYS A 211 12.10 -17.44 34.98
C LYS A 211 13.28 -18.10 34.27
N GLU A 212 13.17 -19.39 33.95
CA GLU A 212 14.22 -20.12 33.26
C GLU A 212 14.47 -19.56 31.84
N THR A 213 13.42 -19.27 31.09
CA THR A 213 13.54 -18.69 29.75
C THR A 213 14.14 -17.28 29.81
N ALA A 214 13.69 -16.45 30.74
CA ALA A 214 14.24 -15.12 30.95
C ALA A 214 15.73 -15.18 31.34
N ARG A 215 16.15 -16.17 32.12
CA ARG A 215 17.57 -16.43 32.43
C ARG A 215 18.36 -16.78 31.16
N ILE A 216 17.84 -17.64 30.29
CA ILE A 216 18.46 -17.98 28.99
C ILE A 216 18.67 -16.71 28.16
N LEU A 217 17.62 -15.90 27.98
CA LEU A 217 17.67 -14.65 27.21
C LEU A 217 18.69 -13.64 27.78
N ARG A 218 18.83 -13.56 29.11
CA ARG A 218 19.83 -12.69 29.76
C ARG A 218 21.26 -13.20 29.61
N SER A 219 21.43 -14.53 29.56
CA SER A 219 22.74 -15.17 29.55
C SER A 219 23.37 -15.29 28.15
N ASP A 220 22.56 -15.26 27.09
CA ASP A 220 23.05 -15.40 25.73
C ASP A 220 23.78 -14.11 25.25
N PRO A 221 25.06 -14.19 24.86
CA PRO A 221 25.85 -13.02 24.50
C PRO A 221 25.42 -12.36 23.18
N SER A 222 24.64 -13.05 22.35
CA SER A 222 24.17 -12.56 21.05
C SER A 222 22.86 -11.78 21.16
N MET A 223 22.12 -11.92 22.27
CA MET A 223 20.82 -11.27 22.45
C MET A 223 20.89 -9.75 22.35
N ILE A 224 21.79 -9.10 23.10
CA ILE A 224 21.92 -7.63 23.08
C ILE A 224 22.39 -7.10 21.71
N PRO A 225 23.47 -7.62 21.09
CA PRO A 225 23.90 -7.18 19.77
C PRO A 225 22.82 -7.34 18.68
N LEU A 226 22.14 -8.49 18.63
CA LEU A 226 21.13 -8.72 17.60
C LEU A 226 19.85 -7.92 17.85
N LEU A 227 19.45 -7.70 19.10
CA LEU A 227 18.32 -6.81 19.40
C LEU A 227 18.64 -5.36 19.04
N ARG A 228 19.88 -4.89 19.25
CA ARG A 228 20.32 -3.55 18.79
C ARG A 228 20.25 -3.41 17.28
N LEU A 229 20.72 -4.42 16.54
CA LEU A 229 20.60 -4.46 15.08
C LEU A 229 19.12 -4.37 14.68
N ARG A 230 18.25 -5.22 15.25
CA ARG A 230 16.81 -5.19 14.98
C ARG A 230 16.20 -3.81 15.24
N MET A 231 16.54 -3.15 16.35
CA MET A 231 16.02 -1.81 16.64
C MET A 231 16.54 -0.73 15.67
N ALA A 232 17.77 -0.87 15.17
CA ALA A 232 18.31 0.01 14.14
C ALA A 232 17.58 -0.17 12.79
N ASP A 233 17.29 -1.42 12.41
CA ASP A 233 16.53 -1.74 11.19
C ASP A 233 15.10 -1.20 11.30
N VAL A 234 14.40 -1.47 12.41
CA VAL A 234 13.05 -0.94 12.68
C VAL A 234 13.02 0.58 12.65
N LYS A 235 14.02 1.25 13.24
CA LYS A 235 14.13 2.71 13.21
C LYS A 235 14.32 3.24 11.79
N SER A 236 15.12 2.56 10.97
CA SER A 236 15.33 2.93 9.56
C SER A 236 14.04 2.75 8.74
N SER A 237 13.35 1.63 8.93
CA SER A 237 12.05 1.37 8.33
C SER A 237 11.00 2.42 8.72
N LEU A 238 10.90 2.78 10.00
CA LEU A 238 10.01 3.85 10.46
C LEU A 238 10.38 5.23 9.87
N ALA A 239 11.66 5.55 9.77
CA ALA A 239 12.11 6.80 9.14
C ALA A 239 11.77 6.85 7.65
N ASN A 240 11.91 5.73 6.93
CA ASN A 240 11.45 5.57 5.56
C ASN A 240 9.95 5.81 5.46
N LEU A 241 9.16 5.18 6.31
CA LEU A 241 7.71 5.31 6.29
C LEU A 241 7.21 6.72 6.67
N THR A 242 7.85 7.42 7.60
CA THR A 242 7.30 8.65 8.19
C THR A 242 7.97 9.93 7.69
N VAL A 243 9.26 9.88 7.35
CA VAL A 243 10.05 11.07 6.99
C VAL A 243 10.29 11.13 5.49
N TYR A 244 10.87 10.08 4.91
CA TYR A 244 11.31 10.12 3.51
C TYR A 244 10.13 10.02 2.52
N ASN A 245 9.05 9.41 2.95
CA ASN A 245 7.86 9.15 2.13
C ASN A 245 6.69 10.08 2.42
N ARG A 246 6.90 11.10 3.27
CA ARG A 246 5.83 11.92 3.85
C ARG A 246 4.87 12.52 2.83
N VAL A 247 5.40 13.10 1.75
CA VAL A 247 4.57 13.79 0.73
C VAL A 247 3.55 12.84 0.10
N ALA A 248 4.01 11.67 -0.34
CA ALA A 248 3.12 10.72 -0.99
C ALA A 248 2.13 10.07 -0.01
N VAL A 249 2.48 9.99 1.27
CA VAL A 249 1.57 9.55 2.33
C VAL A 249 0.50 10.61 2.60
N ASP A 250 0.87 11.89 2.64
CA ASP A 250 -0.08 12.99 2.81
C ASP A 250 -1.09 13.01 1.63
N ASP A 251 -0.62 12.75 0.40
CA ASP A 251 -1.48 12.62 -0.78
C ASP A 251 -2.40 11.39 -0.69
N LEU A 252 -1.87 10.24 -0.26
CA LEU A 252 -2.63 9.01 -0.03
C LEU A 252 -3.76 9.21 1.00
N LEU A 253 -3.45 9.86 2.12
CA LEU A 253 -4.44 10.18 3.17
C LEU A 253 -5.45 11.23 2.72
N THR A 254 -5.09 12.10 1.79
CA THR A 254 -6.03 13.07 1.20
C THR A 254 -7.04 12.36 0.29
N ILE A 255 -6.60 11.39 -0.51
CA ILE A 255 -7.48 10.55 -1.34
C ILE A 255 -8.47 9.76 -0.47
N GLU A 256 -7.99 9.22 0.66
CA GLU A 256 -8.83 8.50 1.62
C GLU A 256 -9.98 9.37 2.14
N LYS A 257 -9.67 10.59 2.63
CA LYS A 257 -10.66 11.53 3.18
C LYS A 257 -11.62 12.11 2.15
N ALA A 258 -11.20 12.27 0.90
CA ALA A 258 -12.02 12.88 -0.15
C ALA A 258 -13.20 12.01 -0.60
N THR A 259 -13.30 10.78 -0.11
CA THR A 259 -14.28 9.77 -0.55
C THR A 259 -15.25 9.39 0.59
N GLN A 260 -15.05 9.91 1.81
CA GLN A 260 -16.01 9.84 2.93
C GLN A 260 -16.98 11.02 2.88
#